data_AF-A0ABD3IWV1-F1
#
_entry.id   AF-A0ABD3IWV1-F1
#
_cell.length_a   1.000
_cell.length_b   1.000
_cell.length_c   1.000
_cell.angle_alpha   90.00
_cell.angle_beta   90.00
_cell.angle_gamma   90.00
#
_symmetry.space_group_name_H-M   'P 1'
#
loop_
_entity.id
_entity.type
_entity.pdbx_description
1 polymer ?
#
loop_
_entity_poly.entity_id
_entity_poly.type
_entity_poly.pdbx_seq_one_letter_code
_entity_poly.pdbx_strand_id
1 'polypeptide(L)'
;MADPPIFSFFCNSIIVLSLLPLSYTADTLSSVQSIREGETLVSPGRKFELGFFSAGSSKNSCLGIWFVVSPETVVWVANRNNPLTDSNGTLKISNEGELVILNRSNSIIWSKNSTKVLGNLVAQLLDSGNLVLRECNSLESADYSWQTFDYPSNTILVGMTLGWNFKTGLESHLTS
;
A
#
# COMPACT_ATOMS: atom_id res chain seq x y z
N MET A 1 -51.25 4.79 54.98
CA MET A 1 -49.95 5.34 54.52
C MET A 1 -49.37 4.27 53.61
N ALA A 2 -49.30 4.56 52.31
CA ALA A 2 -49.06 3.56 51.27
C ALA A 2 -47.60 3.63 50.79
N ASP A 3 -46.94 2.48 50.69
CA ASP A 3 -45.67 2.34 49.98
C ASP A 3 -45.93 2.09 48.49
N PRO A 4 -45.17 2.67 47.55
CA PRO A 4 -45.34 2.38 46.13
C PRO A 4 -44.58 1.10 45.74
N PRO A 5 -45.03 0.36 44.72
CA PRO A 5 -44.27 -0.77 44.21
C PRO A 5 -43.05 -0.26 43.44
N ILE A 6 -41.86 -0.72 43.84
CA ILE A 6 -40.59 -0.46 43.14
C ILE A 6 -40.61 -1.28 41.85
N PHE A 7 -40.89 -0.62 40.72
CA PHE A 7 -40.70 -1.22 39.40
C PHE A 7 -39.22 -1.09 39.02
N SER A 8 -38.43 -2.11 39.35
CA SER A 8 -37.04 -2.20 38.88
C SER A 8 -37.03 -2.69 37.43
N PHE A 9 -36.90 -1.76 36.49
CA PHE A 9 -36.64 -2.07 35.08
C PHE A 9 -35.13 -2.28 34.90
N PHE A 10 -34.67 -3.54 34.97
CA PHE A 10 -33.31 -3.86 34.57
C PHE A 10 -33.24 -3.87 33.04
N CYS A 11 -32.80 -2.75 32.44
CA CYS A 11 -32.39 -2.72 31.03
C CYS A 11 -31.12 -3.55 30.87
N ASN A 12 -31.26 -4.84 30.54
CA ASN A 12 -30.16 -5.65 30.05
C ASN A 12 -29.78 -5.18 28.63
N SER A 13 -28.90 -4.18 28.56
CA SER A 13 -28.21 -3.84 27.32
C SER A 13 -27.10 -4.88 27.10
N ILE A 14 -27.38 -5.94 26.35
CA ILE A 14 -26.33 -6.83 25.84
C ILE A 14 -25.57 -6.04 24.78
N ILE A 15 -24.44 -5.45 25.18
CA ILE A 15 -23.46 -4.92 24.23
C ILE A 15 -22.79 -6.15 23.61
N VAL A 16 -23.30 -6.57 22.45
CA VAL A 16 -22.59 -7.52 21.59
C VAL A 16 -21.41 -6.75 21.02
N LEU A 17 -20.27 -6.81 21.72
CA LEU A 17 -19.00 -6.37 21.18
C LEU A 17 -18.65 -7.37 20.08
N SER A 18 -19.04 -7.06 18.84
CA SER A 18 -18.66 -7.84 17.67
C SER A 18 -17.13 -7.89 17.63
N LEU A 19 -16.56 -9.03 18.00
CA LEU A 19 -15.16 -9.35 17.79
C LEU A 19 -14.96 -9.53 16.28
N LEU A 20 -14.96 -8.42 15.55
CA LEU A 20 -14.39 -8.42 14.20
C LEU A 20 -12.93 -8.80 14.41
N PRO A 21 -12.41 -9.85 13.75
CA PRO A 21 -10.99 -10.12 13.77
C PRO A 21 -10.32 -8.85 13.25
N LEU A 22 -9.54 -8.18 14.11
CA LEU A 22 -8.60 -7.17 13.68
C LEU A 22 -7.56 -7.92 12.84
N SER A 23 -7.83 -8.05 11.54
CA SER A 23 -6.79 -8.41 10.58
C SER A 23 -5.80 -7.24 10.58
N TYR A 24 -4.72 -7.40 11.35
CA TYR A 24 -3.62 -6.46 11.34
C TYR A 24 -2.85 -6.68 10.05
N THR A 25 -3.25 -5.97 9.01
CA THR A 25 -2.46 -5.92 7.79
C THR A 25 -1.21 -5.09 8.05
N ALA A 26 -0.05 -5.61 7.66
CA ALA A 26 1.22 -4.90 7.84
C ALA A 26 1.27 -3.67 6.93
N ASP A 27 1.94 -2.61 7.38
CA ASP A 27 2.30 -1.45 6.56
C ASP A 27 3.63 -1.66 5.83
N THR A 28 4.35 -2.73 6.21
CA THR A 28 5.73 -3.00 5.80
C THR A 28 5.87 -4.39 5.19
N LEU A 29 6.60 -4.47 4.08
CA LEU A 29 7.00 -5.69 3.36
C LEU A 29 8.52 -5.86 3.45
N SER A 30 8.98 -6.93 4.08
CA SER A 30 10.41 -7.29 4.15
C SER A 30 10.85 -8.17 2.97
N SER A 31 12.17 -8.30 2.75
CA SER A 31 12.72 -9.10 1.65
C SER A 31 12.41 -10.60 1.69
N VAL A 32 11.95 -11.13 2.83
CA VAL A 32 11.56 -12.55 2.98
C VAL A 32 10.06 -12.77 2.75
N GLN A 33 9.30 -11.69 2.56
CA GLN A 33 7.86 -11.71 2.35
C GLN A 33 7.50 -11.38 0.91
N SER A 34 6.25 -11.64 0.55
CA SER A 34 5.66 -11.24 -0.71
C SER A 34 4.19 -10.87 -0.49
N ILE A 35 3.63 -10.08 -1.40
CA ILE A 35 2.20 -9.82 -1.50
C ILE A 35 1.70 -10.49 -2.78
N ARG A 36 0.62 -11.26 -2.66
CA ARG A 36 -0.09 -11.91 -3.74
C ARG A 36 -1.49 -11.34 -3.87
N GLU A 37 -2.25 -11.86 -4.82
CA GLU A 37 -3.65 -11.48 -4.99
C GLU A 37 -4.46 -11.71 -3.72
N GLY A 38 -5.26 -10.72 -3.31
CA GLY A 38 -6.03 -10.71 -2.07
C GLY A 38 -5.27 -10.28 -0.81
N GLU A 39 -3.94 -10.17 -0.88
CA GLU A 39 -3.11 -9.62 0.18
C GLU A 39 -2.82 -8.14 -0.10
N THR A 40 -2.67 -7.34 0.96
CA THR A 40 -2.43 -5.90 0.85
C THR A 40 -1.42 -5.41 1.89
N LEU A 41 -0.86 -4.22 1.68
CA LEU A 41 -0.28 -3.40 2.75
C LEU A 41 -1.25 -2.28 3.09
N VAL A 42 -1.41 -1.99 4.37
CA VAL A 42 -2.26 -0.89 4.83
C VAL A 42 -1.41 0.09 5.62
N SER A 43 -1.47 1.37 5.25
CA SER A 43 -0.80 2.44 5.97
C SER A 43 -1.19 2.47 7.46
N PRO A 44 -0.31 2.92 8.39
CA PRO A 44 -0.55 2.85 9.83
C PRO A 44 -1.89 3.45 10.31
N GLY A 45 -2.26 4.61 9.76
CA GLY A 45 -3.52 5.31 9.99
C GLY A 45 -4.67 4.85 9.11
N ARG A 46 -4.50 3.77 8.33
CA ARG A 46 -5.49 3.14 7.45
C ARG A 46 -6.12 4.12 6.46
N LYS A 47 -5.31 5.03 5.90
CA LYS A 47 -5.74 6.01 4.89
C LYS A 47 -5.60 5.47 3.48
N PHE A 48 -4.51 4.75 3.27
CA PHE A 48 -4.12 4.15 2.01
C PHE A 48 -3.87 2.65 2.16
N GLU A 49 -4.11 1.95 1.07
CA GLU A 49 -3.86 0.52 0.93
C GLU A 49 -3.18 0.24 -0.43
N LEU A 50 -2.25 -0.70 -0.44
CA LEU A 50 -1.53 -1.17 -1.62
C LEU A 50 -1.87 -2.63 -1.87
N GLY A 51 -2.21 -2.99 -3.09
CA GLY A 51 -2.41 -4.39 -3.47
C GLY A 51 -2.69 -4.57 -4.96
N PHE A 52 -2.99 -5.82 -5.33
CA PHE A 52 -3.42 -6.15 -6.68
C PHE A 52 -4.92 -5.88 -6.87
N PHE A 53 -5.28 -5.26 -7.99
CA PHE A 53 -6.66 -5.01 -8.37
C PHE A 53 -6.85 -5.25 -9.87
N SER A 54 -8.08 -5.58 -10.26
CA SER A 54 -8.47 -5.75 -11.66
C SER A 54 -9.39 -4.61 -12.08
N ALA A 55 -9.15 -4.02 -13.25
CA ALA A 55 -10.01 -2.96 -13.76
C ALA A 55 -11.26 -3.54 -14.43
N GLY A 56 -12.43 -3.19 -13.91
CA GLY A 56 -13.73 -3.61 -14.45
C GLY A 56 -13.90 -5.14 -14.49
N SER A 57 -14.40 -5.66 -15.62
CA SER A 57 -14.59 -7.10 -15.84
C SER A 57 -13.40 -7.78 -16.51
N SER A 58 -12.24 -7.10 -16.62
CA SER A 58 -11.06 -7.68 -17.24
C SER A 58 -10.38 -8.67 -16.28
N LYS A 59 -9.70 -9.68 -16.83
CA LYS A 59 -8.79 -10.55 -16.06
C LYS A 59 -7.42 -9.91 -15.84
N ASN A 60 -7.24 -8.69 -16.34
CA ASN A 60 -5.98 -7.99 -16.27
C ASN A 60 -5.87 -7.31 -14.91
N SER A 61 -4.77 -7.57 -14.21
CA SER A 61 -4.53 -6.99 -12.89
C SER A 61 -3.31 -6.08 -12.87
N CYS A 62 -3.39 -5.06 -12.03
CA CYS A 62 -2.32 -4.14 -11.74
C CYS A 62 -2.08 -4.08 -10.24
N LEU A 63 -0.87 -3.73 -9.85
CA LEU A 63 -0.57 -3.29 -8.49
C LEU A 63 -0.84 -1.79 -8.39
N GLY A 64 -1.59 -1.37 -7.38
CA GLY A 64 -1.88 0.04 -7.16
C GLY A 64 -2.07 0.40 -5.70
N ILE A 65 -2.12 1.71 -5.47
CA ILE A 65 -2.43 2.31 -4.17
C ILE A 65 -3.79 2.99 -4.30
N TRP A 66 -4.68 2.81 -3.33
CA TRP A 66 -6.01 3.45 -3.28
C TRP A 66 -6.32 3.98 -1.89
N PHE A 67 -7.36 4.82 -1.80
CA PHE A 67 -7.89 5.27 -0.52
C PHE A 67 -8.71 4.15 0.13
N VAL A 68 -8.49 3.89 1.42
CA VAL A 68 -9.30 2.90 2.17
C VAL A 68 -10.77 3.31 2.21
N VAL A 69 -11.06 4.60 2.30
CA VAL A 69 -12.44 5.14 2.33
C VAL A 69 -13.14 5.12 0.96
N SER A 70 -12.39 4.92 -0.12
CA SER A 70 -12.88 4.95 -1.50
C SER A 70 -12.00 4.03 -2.36
N PRO A 71 -12.11 2.69 -2.22
CA PRO A 71 -11.20 1.73 -2.87
C PRO A 71 -11.22 1.80 -4.41
N GLU A 72 -12.29 2.31 -5.00
CA GLU A 72 -12.38 2.59 -6.44
C GLU A 72 -11.44 3.72 -6.91
N THR A 73 -10.96 4.56 -5.99
CA THR A 73 -10.09 5.70 -6.29
C THR A 73 -8.63 5.28 -6.17
N VAL A 74 -8.08 4.78 -7.27
CA VAL A 74 -6.68 4.40 -7.39
C VAL A 74 -5.82 5.64 -7.64
N VAL A 75 -4.89 5.92 -6.73
CA VAL A 75 -4.05 7.12 -6.74
C VAL A 75 -2.68 6.88 -7.37
N TRP A 76 -2.26 5.63 -7.50
CA TRP A 76 -1.00 5.24 -8.14
C TRP A 76 -1.07 3.82 -8.68
N VAL A 77 -0.39 3.55 -9.82
CA VAL A 77 -0.36 2.23 -10.48
C VAL A 77 1.05 1.91 -10.95
N ALA A 78 1.61 0.77 -10.52
CA ALA A 78 2.97 0.36 -10.87
C ALA A 78 3.09 -0.05 -12.35
N ASN A 79 2.39 -1.12 -12.71
CA ASN A 79 2.51 -1.80 -13.99
C ASN A 79 1.43 -1.37 -15.01
N ARG A 80 1.12 -0.07 -15.04
CA ARG A 80 0.07 0.50 -15.90
C ARG A 80 0.24 0.14 -17.39
N ASN A 81 1.48 0.17 -17.87
CA ASN A 81 1.81 -0.09 -19.29
C ASN A 81 1.98 -1.59 -19.60
N ASN A 82 2.05 -2.44 -18.58
CA ASN A 82 2.21 -3.89 -18.73
C ASN A 82 1.37 -4.64 -17.67
N PRO A 83 0.03 -4.63 -17.77
CA PRO A 83 -0.84 -5.35 -16.84
C PRO A 83 -0.58 -6.87 -16.85
N LEU A 84 -0.78 -7.52 -15.70
CA LEU A 84 -0.75 -8.99 -15.59
C LEU A 84 -1.99 -9.58 -16.24
N THR A 85 -1.87 -10.61 -17.08
CA THR A 85 -3.00 -11.17 -17.84
C THR A 85 -3.77 -12.30 -17.16
N ASP A 86 -3.22 -12.88 -16.09
CA ASP A 86 -3.76 -14.09 -15.44
C ASP A 86 -3.99 -13.93 -13.93
N SER A 87 -4.12 -12.68 -13.47
CA SER A 87 -4.35 -12.23 -12.07
C SER A 87 -3.38 -12.77 -11.00
N ASN A 88 -2.39 -13.57 -11.39
CA ASN A 88 -1.47 -14.23 -10.48
C ASN A 88 -0.16 -13.44 -10.32
N GLY A 89 -0.29 -12.23 -9.79
CA GLY A 89 0.82 -11.33 -9.49
C GLY A 89 1.51 -11.65 -8.17
N THR A 90 2.80 -11.36 -8.08
CA THR A 90 3.52 -11.36 -6.80
C THR A 90 4.42 -10.13 -6.71
N LEU A 91 4.18 -9.29 -5.71
CA LEU A 91 5.08 -8.19 -5.34
C LEU A 91 6.06 -8.68 -4.28
N LYS A 92 7.36 -8.43 -4.47
CA LYS A 92 8.39 -8.70 -3.47
C LYS A 92 9.60 -7.80 -3.67
N ILE A 93 10.52 -7.83 -2.71
CA ILE A 93 11.87 -7.29 -2.89
C ILE A 93 12.76 -8.42 -3.42
N SER A 94 13.52 -8.17 -4.48
CA SER A 94 14.45 -9.13 -5.06
C SER A 94 15.71 -9.27 -4.21
N ASN A 95 16.52 -10.29 -4.48
CA ASN A 95 17.80 -10.47 -3.78
C ASN A 95 18.79 -9.34 -4.10
N GLU A 96 18.59 -8.67 -5.24
CA GLU A 96 19.33 -7.52 -5.72
C GLU A 96 18.83 -6.21 -5.07
N GLY A 97 17.78 -6.27 -4.24
CA GLY A 97 17.21 -5.10 -3.56
C GLY A 97 16.26 -4.28 -4.43
N GLU A 98 15.71 -4.87 -5.49
CA GLU A 98 14.74 -4.22 -6.37
C GLU A 98 13.31 -4.52 -5.92
N LEU A 99 12.40 -3.55 -5.99
CA LEU A 99 10.98 -3.81 -5.82
C LEU A 99 10.43 -4.37 -7.13
N VAL A 100 9.97 -5.62 -7.15
CA VAL A 100 9.61 -6.33 -8.38
C VAL A 100 8.20 -6.91 -8.34
N ILE A 101 7.51 -6.82 -9.48
CA ILE A 101 6.25 -7.54 -9.75
C ILE A 101 6.56 -8.71 -10.67
N LEU A 102 6.24 -9.91 -10.22
CA LEU A 102 6.38 -11.15 -10.98
C LEU A 102 5.01 -11.66 -11.45
N ASN A 103 4.99 -12.30 -12.62
CA ASN A 103 3.85 -13.10 -13.05
C ASN A 103 3.95 -14.55 -12.53
N ARG A 104 2.96 -15.39 -12.87
CA ARG A 104 2.92 -16.83 -12.54
C ARG A 104 4.19 -17.60 -12.91
N SER A 105 4.83 -17.24 -14.02
CA SER A 105 6.05 -17.89 -14.53
C SER A 105 7.33 -17.31 -13.90
N ASN A 106 7.22 -16.50 -12.85
CA ASN A 106 8.32 -15.74 -12.23
C ASN A 106 9.05 -14.79 -13.18
N SER A 107 8.42 -14.38 -14.28
CA SER A 107 8.96 -13.34 -15.15
C SER A 107 8.67 -11.96 -14.56
N ILE A 108 9.66 -11.06 -14.63
CA ILE A 108 9.53 -9.68 -14.15
C ILE A 108 8.63 -8.91 -15.12
N ILE A 109 7.53 -8.39 -14.60
CA ILE A 109 6.57 -7.54 -15.33
C ILE A 109 6.87 -6.06 -15.13
N TRP A 110 7.38 -5.71 -13.94
CA TRP A 110 7.75 -4.37 -13.55
C TRP A 110 8.80 -4.44 -12.44
N SER A 111 9.75 -3.50 -12.44
CA SER A 111 10.75 -3.37 -11.39
C SER A 111 11.11 -1.90 -11.14
N LYS A 112 11.54 -1.62 -9.91
CA LYS A 112 12.23 -0.38 -9.56
C LYS A 112 13.46 -0.68 -8.72
N ASN A 113 14.54 -0.04 -9.13
CA ASN A 113 15.85 -0.29 -8.55
C ASN A 113 16.03 0.60 -7.33
N SER A 114 16.53 0.00 -6.27
CA SER A 114 17.09 0.76 -5.15
C SER A 114 18.30 1.54 -5.64
N THR A 115 18.34 2.84 -5.37
CA THR A 115 19.53 3.67 -5.63
C THR A 115 20.67 3.40 -4.64
N LYS A 116 20.38 2.68 -3.54
CA LYS A 116 21.35 2.29 -2.51
C LYS A 116 21.57 0.77 -2.54
N VAL A 117 22.83 0.35 -2.51
CA VAL A 117 23.25 -1.05 -2.52
C VAL A 117 23.55 -1.47 -1.08
N LEU A 118 22.98 -2.61 -0.66
CA LEU A 118 23.19 -3.35 0.61
C LEU A 118 22.41 -2.85 1.83
N GLY A 119 21.63 -3.76 2.42
CA GLY A 119 20.94 -3.59 3.72
C GLY A 119 19.70 -4.48 3.85
N ASN A 120 19.15 -4.57 5.07
CA ASN A 120 17.83 -5.16 5.30
C ASN A 120 16.77 -4.19 4.78
N LEU A 121 16.46 -4.24 3.48
CA LEU A 121 15.47 -3.37 2.87
C LEU A 121 14.05 -3.78 3.26
N VAL A 122 13.21 -2.77 3.39
CA VAL A 122 11.77 -2.91 3.56
C VAL A 122 11.05 -1.93 2.64
N ALA A 123 9.93 -2.36 2.07
CA ALA A 123 8.98 -1.49 1.40
C ALA A 123 7.89 -1.13 2.42
N GLN A 124 7.64 0.16 2.65
CA GLN A 124 6.67 0.63 3.63
C GLN A 124 5.66 1.59 3.00
N LEU A 125 4.37 1.36 3.24
CA LEU A 125 3.30 2.27 2.83
C LEU A 125 3.02 3.28 3.95
N LEU A 126 3.28 4.56 3.68
CA LEU A 126 3.09 5.64 4.65
C LEU A 126 1.66 6.19 4.64
N ASP A 127 1.28 6.91 5.70
CA ASP A 127 -0.02 7.61 5.81
C ASP A 127 -0.21 8.75 4.81
N SER A 128 0.86 9.19 4.15
CA SER A 128 0.79 10.10 3.01
C SER A 128 0.33 9.42 1.72
N GLY A 129 0.33 8.08 1.67
CA GLY A 129 0.14 7.30 0.46
C GLY A 129 1.45 7.05 -0.30
N ASN A 130 2.59 7.49 0.23
CA ASN A 130 3.89 7.21 -0.36
C ASN A 130 4.34 5.79 0.00
N LEU A 131 4.52 4.92 -0.99
CA LEU A 131 5.25 3.67 -0.83
C LEU A 131 6.75 3.97 -1.00
N VAL A 132 7.54 3.65 0.02
CA VAL A 132 8.98 3.91 0.07
C VAL A 132 9.75 2.62 0.20
N LEU A 133 10.91 2.55 -0.45
CA LEU A 133 11.91 1.52 -0.22
C LEU A 133 13.01 2.13 0.66
N ARG A 134 13.25 1.55 1.83
CA ARG A 134 14.22 2.07 2.80
C ARG A 134 14.93 0.94 3.54
N GLU A 135 16.02 1.26 4.22
CA GLU A 135 16.62 0.35 5.18
C GLU A 135 15.73 0.23 6.43
N CYS A 136 15.55 -0.99 6.94
CA CYS A 136 14.68 -1.30 8.07
C CYS A 136 14.94 -0.40 9.29
N ASN A 137 16.22 -0.10 9.55
CA ASN A 137 16.66 0.67 10.72
C ASN A 137 16.63 2.19 10.51
N SER A 138 16.44 2.69 9.28
CA SER A 138 16.40 4.13 9.02
C SER A 138 14.96 4.64 8.99
N LEU A 139 14.68 5.66 9.80
CA LEU A 139 13.39 6.38 9.79
C LEU A 139 13.47 7.72 9.05
N GLU A 140 14.66 8.10 8.60
CA GLU A 140 14.92 9.38 7.95
C GLU A 140 14.46 9.35 6.49
N SER A 141 13.69 10.34 6.07
CA SER A 141 13.19 10.41 4.69
C SER A 141 14.29 10.66 3.66
N ALA A 142 15.44 11.18 4.08
CA ALA A 142 16.62 11.34 3.24
C ALA A 142 17.24 10.00 2.83
N ASP A 143 16.84 8.91 3.47
CA ASP A 143 17.43 7.59 3.24
C ASP A 143 16.65 6.69 2.30
N TYR A 144 15.51 7.14 1.79
CA TYR A 144 14.72 6.39 0.83
C TYR A 144 15.54 6.11 -0.42
N SER A 145 15.68 4.83 -0.76
CA SER A 145 16.39 4.42 -1.97
C SER A 145 15.49 4.46 -3.21
N TRP A 146 14.17 4.45 -2.99
CA TRP A 146 13.14 4.67 -4.00
C TRP A 146 11.82 5.09 -3.31
N GLN A 147 10.98 5.86 -4.01
CA GLN A 147 9.64 6.21 -3.54
C GLN A 147 8.64 6.43 -4.68
N THR A 148 7.36 6.15 -4.43
CA THR A 148 6.29 6.39 -5.41
C THR A 148 6.07 7.87 -5.73
N PHE A 149 6.31 8.77 -4.78
CA PHE A 149 6.05 10.20 -4.95
C PHE A 149 6.93 10.85 -6.03
N ASP A 150 8.06 10.24 -6.38
CA ASP A 150 8.91 10.67 -7.50
C ASP A 150 8.33 10.27 -8.86
N TYR A 151 7.36 9.35 -8.90
CA TYR A 151 6.75 8.82 -10.13
C TYR A 151 5.22 8.92 -10.06
N PRO A 152 4.64 10.14 -10.05
CA PRO A 152 3.20 10.31 -10.00
C PRO A 152 2.50 9.76 -11.24
N SER A 153 1.27 9.29 -11.08
CA SER A 153 0.39 8.86 -12.18
C SER A 153 -0.46 10.06 -12.64
N ASN A 154 -1.77 9.99 -12.43
CA ASN A 154 -2.76 11.01 -12.77
C ASN A 154 -3.26 11.79 -11.52
N THR A 155 -2.81 11.42 -10.32
CA THR A 155 -3.25 12.02 -9.05
C THR A 155 -2.07 12.63 -8.30
N ILE A 156 -2.28 13.80 -7.70
CA ILE A 156 -1.34 14.43 -6.76
C ILE A 156 -1.88 14.24 -5.34
N LEU A 157 -1.06 13.68 -4.46
CA LEU A 157 -1.33 13.59 -3.03
C LEU A 157 -0.59 14.69 -2.27
N VAL A 158 -1.10 15.06 -1.10
CA VAL A 158 -0.44 16.02 -0.21
C VAL A 158 0.94 15.49 0.17
N GLY A 159 1.97 16.30 -0.07
CA GLY A 159 3.38 15.94 0.14
C GLY A 159 4.12 15.51 -1.13
N MET A 160 3.42 15.33 -2.26
CA MET A 160 4.08 15.22 -3.57
C MET A 160 4.59 16.59 -4.04
N THR A 161 5.80 16.62 -4.58
CA THR A 161 6.36 17.78 -5.27
C THR A 161 6.32 17.53 -6.76
N LEU A 162 5.76 18.47 -7.54
CA LEU A 162 5.84 18.47 -9.01
C LEU A 162 7.04 19.29 -9.48
N GLY A 163 7.59 18.93 -10.64
CA GLY A 163 8.72 19.59 -11.26
C GLY A 163 10.06 18.96 -10.88
N TRP A 164 11.13 19.76 -10.97
CA TRP A 164 12.50 19.29 -10.80
C TRP A 164 12.89 19.11 -9.34
N ASN A 165 13.31 17.90 -8.98
CA ASN A 165 13.99 17.63 -7.74
C ASN A 165 15.51 17.71 -7.96
N PHE A 166 16.12 18.85 -7.59
CA PHE A 166 17.57 19.06 -7.77
C PHE A 166 18.46 18.14 -6.91
N LYS A 167 17.90 17.47 -5.89
CA LYS A 167 18.64 16.50 -5.08
C LYS A 167 18.74 15.15 -5.76
N THR A 168 17.65 14.68 -6.38
CA THR A 168 17.59 13.38 -7.07
C THR A 168 17.85 13.48 -8.57
N GLY A 169 17.82 14.70 -9.14
CA GLY A 169 17.93 14.96 -10.57
C GLY A 169 16.68 14.60 -11.38
N LEU A 170 15.60 14.18 -10.71
CA LEU A 170 14.39 13.67 -11.35
C LEU A 170 13.36 14.79 -11.55
N GLU A 171 12.74 14.82 -12.72
CA GLU A 171 11.62 15.69 -13.02
C GLU A 171 10.30 14.91 -12.93
N SER A 172 9.37 15.41 -12.13
CA SER A 172 8.10 14.76 -11.83
C SER A 172 6.94 15.48 -12.50
N HIS A 173 6.13 14.74 -13.26
CA HIS A 173 4.99 15.26 -14.02
C HIS A 173 3.83 14.27 -14.02
N LEU A 174 2.60 14.80 -14.14
CA LEU A 174 1.42 13.96 -14.29
C LEU A 174 1.35 13.34 -15.69
N THR A 175 0.88 12.10 -15.73
CA THR A 175 0.59 11.37 -16.97
C THR A 175 -0.89 11.01 -17.01
N SER A 176 -1.54 11.27 -18.16
CA SER A 176 -2.95 10.94 -18.40
C SER A 176 -3.17 9.43 -18.46
#